data_AF-A0A554KN66-F1
#
_entry.id   AF-A0A554KN66-F1
#
_cell.length_a   1.000
_cell.length_b   1.000
_cell.length_c   1.000
_cell.angle_alpha   90.00
_cell.angle_beta   90.00
_cell.angle_gamma   90.00
#
_symmetry.space_group_name_H-M   'P 1'
#
loop_
_entity.id
_entity.type
_entity.pdbx_description
1 polymer ?
#
loop_
_entity_poly.entity_id
_entity_poly.type
_entity_poly.pdbx_seq_one_letter_code
_entity_poly.pdbx_strand_id
1 'polypeptide(L)'
;MKRSFADSKRQKVSKNQKVVLIVTILIAAPLAVFLFLHQVGSRSLSRQSGASAAANIPTTNVAIAAATSPAEKVPIYEVHIANNGIILLRDARVISIIGNDIRVGMKWDRADFSWRVRISPSSIGTAFVEPKNGKAGFEDIQVGDLITVTGKITSSGAEPIIDAQFVRL
;
A
#
# COMPACT_ATOMS: atom_id res chain seq x y z
N MET A 1 -3.93 -48.24 69.07
CA MET A 1 -3.60 -48.34 67.64
C MET A 1 -4.50 -47.35 66.88
N LYS A 2 -4.03 -46.12 66.59
CA LYS A 2 -4.78 -45.07 65.87
C LYS A 2 -4.13 -44.89 64.50
N ARG A 3 -4.85 -45.18 63.40
CA ARG A 3 -4.41 -44.85 62.04
C ARG A 3 -5.29 -43.74 61.50
N SER A 4 -4.69 -42.55 61.40
CA SER A 4 -5.26 -41.34 60.84
C SER A 4 -5.27 -41.43 59.32
N PHE A 5 -6.45 -41.41 58.71
CA PHE A 5 -6.60 -41.27 57.26
C PHE A 5 -6.60 -39.77 56.91
N ALA A 6 -5.53 -39.33 56.24
CA ALA A 6 -5.46 -38.01 55.65
C ALA A 6 -6.24 -38.01 54.32
N ASP A 7 -7.32 -37.23 54.30
CA ASP A 7 -8.18 -37.01 53.15
C ASP A 7 -7.49 -36.05 52.16
N SER A 8 -7.02 -36.59 51.03
CA SER A 8 -6.36 -35.83 49.97
C SER A 8 -7.40 -35.36 48.95
N LYS A 9 -7.94 -34.16 49.18
CA LYS A 9 -8.78 -33.46 48.20
C LYS A 9 -7.94 -33.07 46.98
N ARG A 10 -8.00 -33.88 45.92
CA ARG A 10 -7.52 -33.49 44.59
C ARG A 10 -8.45 -32.42 44.01
N GLN A 11 -7.98 -31.18 44.03
CA GLN A 11 -8.62 -30.05 43.36
C GLN A 11 -8.52 -30.25 41.84
N LYS A 12 -9.66 -30.55 41.21
CA LYS A 12 -9.77 -30.75 39.76
C LYS A 12 -9.78 -29.39 39.06
N VAL A 13 -8.60 -28.87 38.73
CA VAL A 13 -8.44 -27.64 37.95
C VAL A 13 -9.01 -27.87 36.56
N SER A 14 -10.05 -27.13 36.21
CA SER A 14 -10.71 -27.23 34.90
C SER A 14 -9.81 -26.66 33.80
N LYS A 15 -9.84 -27.28 32.61
CA LYS A 15 -9.02 -26.90 31.44
C LYS A 15 -9.13 -25.41 31.07
N ASN A 16 -10.21 -24.74 31.46
CA ASN A 16 -10.48 -23.35 31.12
C ASN A 16 -9.67 -22.35 31.94
N GLN A 17 -9.17 -22.72 33.13
CA GLN A 17 -8.29 -21.85 33.94
C GLN A 17 -6.86 -21.74 33.39
N LYS A 18 -6.39 -22.75 32.63
CA LYS A 18 -5.05 -22.72 32.03
C LYS A 18 -4.93 -21.76 30.84
N VAL A 19 -6.05 -21.39 30.23
CA VAL A 19 -6.06 -20.46 29.08
C VAL A 19 -5.90 -19.02 29.54
N VAL A 20 -6.39 -18.66 30.73
CA VAL A 20 -6.33 -17.28 31.24
C VAL A 20 -4.91 -16.87 31.67
N LEU A 21 -4.08 -17.80 32.15
CA LEU A 21 -2.74 -17.46 32.66
C LEU A 21 -1.68 -17.22 31.57
N ILE A 22 -1.94 -17.61 30.31
CA ILE A 22 -0.97 -17.47 29.21
C ILE A 22 -1.10 -16.09 28.51
N VAL A 23 -2.20 -15.37 28.73
CA VAL A 23 -2.49 -14.11 28.02
C VAL A 23 -1.77 -12.89 28.63
N THR A 24 -1.32 -12.95 29.87
CA THR A 24 -0.80 -11.74 30.57
C THR A 24 0.67 -11.42 30.31
N ILE A 25 1.48 -12.34 29.77
CA ILE A 25 2.93 -12.14 29.63
C ILE A 25 3.32 -11.51 28.26
N LEU A 26 2.39 -11.42 27.29
CA LEU A 26 2.72 -11.02 25.92
C LEU A 26 2.46 -9.53 25.58
N ILE A 27 2.23 -8.66 26.57
CA ILE A 27 1.89 -7.24 26.33
C ILE A 27 3.04 -6.28 26.66
N ALA A 28 4.10 -6.71 27.35
CA ALA A 28 5.17 -5.81 27.79
C ALA A 28 6.33 -5.59 26.78
N ALA A 29 6.38 -6.32 25.67
CA ALA A 29 7.56 -6.32 24.79
C ALA A 29 7.56 -5.35 23.57
N PRO A 30 6.46 -4.79 23.04
CA PRO A 30 6.55 -4.06 21.77
C PRO A 30 6.93 -2.57 21.88
N LEU A 31 7.05 -1.99 23.08
CA LEU A 31 7.32 -0.54 23.24
C LEU A 31 8.78 -0.12 22.94
N ALA A 32 9.75 -1.04 22.94
CA ALA A 32 11.16 -0.69 22.75
C ALA A 32 11.61 -0.60 21.27
N VAL A 33 10.88 -1.22 20.33
CA VAL A 33 11.30 -1.28 18.91
C VAL A 33 10.87 -0.04 18.12
N PHE A 34 9.84 0.69 18.58
CA PHE A 34 9.30 1.84 17.85
C PHE A 34 10.24 3.07 17.86
N LEU A 35 11.13 3.19 18.85
CA LEU A 35 12.04 4.33 18.99
C LEU A 35 13.30 4.22 18.11
N PHE A 36 13.66 3.03 17.62
CA PHE A 36 14.90 2.84 16.87
C PHE A 36 14.77 3.12 15.36
N LEU A 37 13.56 3.12 14.81
CA LEU A 37 13.34 3.33 13.37
C LEU A 37 13.21 4.82 12.96
N HIS A 38 13.21 5.75 13.90
CA HIS A 38 13.03 7.19 13.62
C HIS A 38 14.35 7.98 13.42
N GLN A 39 15.53 7.35 13.43
CA GLN A 39 16.81 8.08 13.32
C GLN A 39 17.59 7.93 12.00
N VAL A 40 17.06 7.24 10.99
CA VAL A 40 17.78 7.06 9.71
C VAL A 40 17.18 7.96 8.62
N GLY A 41 17.42 9.26 8.71
CA GLY A 41 16.75 10.21 7.81
C GLY A 41 17.39 11.59 7.68
N SER A 42 18.69 11.68 7.39
CA SER A 42 19.27 12.89 6.77
C SER A 42 20.69 12.65 6.26
N ARG A 43 20.81 12.08 5.04
CA ARG A 43 22.02 12.23 4.22
C ARG A 43 21.75 13.31 3.18
N SER A 44 22.33 14.48 3.40
CA SER A 44 22.31 15.63 2.51
C SER A 44 23.02 15.31 1.20
N LEU A 45 22.32 15.45 0.07
CA LEU A 45 22.93 15.47 -1.26
C LEU A 45 23.77 16.74 -1.41
N SER A 46 25.09 16.60 -1.44
CA SER A 46 26.02 17.64 -1.87
C SER A 46 25.86 17.87 -3.39
N ARG A 47 25.23 18.99 -3.73
CA ARG A 47 25.06 19.47 -5.11
C ARG A 47 26.41 20.04 -5.59
N GLN A 48 27.14 19.24 -6.36
CA GLN A 48 28.39 19.66 -7.02
C GLN A 48 28.05 20.57 -8.20
N SER A 49 28.16 21.89 -7.99
CA SER A 49 28.09 22.92 -9.02
C SER A 49 29.40 22.94 -9.80
N GLY A 50 29.47 22.15 -10.87
CA GLY A 50 30.55 22.23 -11.87
C GLY A 50 30.27 23.34 -12.87
N ALA A 51 31.15 24.34 -12.91
CA ALA A 51 31.12 25.46 -13.84
C ALA A 51 31.19 24.98 -15.30
N SER A 52 30.25 25.43 -16.13
CA SER A 52 30.32 25.28 -17.59
C SER A 52 31.26 26.33 -18.17
N ALA A 53 32.36 25.88 -18.77
CA ALA A 53 33.23 26.71 -19.61
C ALA A 53 32.48 27.09 -20.89
N ALA A 54 32.41 28.39 -21.17
CA ALA A 54 31.81 28.94 -22.39
C ALA A 54 32.75 28.70 -23.58
N ALA A 55 32.41 27.73 -24.43
CA ALA A 55 32.98 27.60 -25.76
C ALA A 55 32.12 28.40 -26.75
N ASN A 56 32.71 29.44 -27.32
CA ASN A 56 32.09 30.32 -28.30
C ASN A 56 32.10 29.60 -29.67
N ILE A 57 30.95 29.08 -30.12
CA ILE A 57 30.81 28.38 -31.41
C ILE A 57 29.99 29.27 -32.37
N PRO A 58 30.44 29.44 -33.64
CA PRO A 58 29.79 30.30 -34.62
C PRO A 58 28.36 29.85 -34.96
N THR A 59 27.46 30.83 -34.95
CA THR A 59 26.01 30.69 -35.14
C THR A 59 25.67 30.49 -36.62
N THR A 60 25.44 29.26 -37.04
CA THR A 60 24.70 28.95 -38.27
C THR A 60 23.21 28.83 -37.92
N ASN A 61 22.42 29.82 -38.33
CA ASN A 61 20.96 29.81 -38.21
C ASN A 61 20.35 28.75 -39.14
N VAL A 62 20.23 27.52 -38.67
CA VAL A 62 19.31 26.52 -39.23
C VAL A 62 17.99 26.66 -38.49
N ALA A 63 16.92 26.98 -39.23
CA ALA A 63 15.57 27.02 -38.70
C ALA A 63 15.15 25.61 -38.28
N ILE A 64 15.28 25.31 -36.98
CA ILE A 64 14.80 24.07 -36.39
C ILE A 64 13.29 24.23 -36.23
N ALA A 65 12.53 23.56 -37.09
CA ALA A 65 11.08 23.45 -36.91
C ALA A 65 10.83 22.80 -35.54
N ALA A 66 10.37 23.60 -34.58
CA ALA A 66 10.01 23.13 -33.26
C ALA A 66 8.81 22.19 -33.42
N ALA A 67 9.05 20.89 -33.36
CA ALA A 67 8.01 19.90 -33.28
C ALA A 67 7.27 20.12 -31.96
N THR A 68 6.07 20.70 -32.02
CA THR A 68 5.17 20.82 -30.88
C THR A 68 4.84 19.42 -30.40
N SER A 69 5.53 18.97 -29.34
CA SER A 69 5.20 17.70 -28.70
C SER A 69 3.74 17.76 -28.24
N PRO A 70 2.93 16.72 -28.50
CA PRO A 70 1.56 16.68 -28.02
C PRO A 70 1.55 16.90 -26.52
N ALA A 71 0.65 17.78 -26.05
CA ALA A 71 0.54 18.10 -24.63
C ALA A 71 0.36 16.81 -23.84
N GLU A 72 1.31 16.50 -22.97
CA GLU A 72 1.26 15.34 -22.10
C GLU A 72 0.01 15.46 -21.22
N LYS A 73 -0.88 14.46 -21.30
CA LYS A 73 -2.09 14.44 -20.50
C LYS A 73 -1.69 14.24 -19.03
N VAL A 74 -1.73 15.32 -18.26
CA VAL A 74 -1.45 15.26 -16.82
C VAL A 74 -2.46 14.32 -16.14
N PRO A 75 -2.01 13.28 -15.44
CA PRO A 75 -2.90 12.37 -14.71
C PRO A 75 -3.72 13.13 -13.66
N ILE A 76 -4.99 12.76 -13.48
CA ILE A 76 -5.87 13.38 -12.50
C ILE A 76 -6.01 12.42 -11.33
N TYR A 77 -5.16 12.62 -10.31
CA TYR A 77 -5.13 11.80 -9.12
C TYR A 77 -6.27 12.16 -8.16
N GLU A 78 -7.25 11.28 -7.98
CA GLU A 78 -8.40 11.51 -7.09
C GLU A 78 -8.60 10.35 -6.11
N VAL A 79 -8.95 10.69 -4.86
CA VAL A 79 -9.38 9.74 -3.83
C VAL A 79 -10.72 10.23 -3.30
N HIS A 80 -11.74 9.39 -3.36
CA HIS A 80 -13.04 9.64 -2.73
C HIS A 80 -13.34 8.51 -1.76
N ILE A 81 -13.63 8.84 -0.52
CA ILE A 81 -14.03 7.86 0.51
C ILE A 81 -15.41 8.27 1.01
N ALA A 82 -16.40 7.41 0.79
CA ALA A 82 -17.74 7.58 1.31
C ALA A 82 -17.82 7.16 2.79
N ASN A 83 -18.82 7.67 3.52
CA ASN A 83 -19.00 7.41 4.96
C ASN A 83 -19.25 5.93 5.30
N ASN A 84 -19.54 5.08 4.31
CA ASN A 84 -19.72 3.63 4.47
C ASN A 84 -18.44 2.83 4.16
N GLY A 85 -17.32 3.51 3.93
CA GLY A 85 -16.02 2.90 3.62
C GLY A 85 -15.86 2.47 2.16
N ILE A 86 -16.80 2.81 1.27
CA ILE A 86 -16.59 2.67 -0.17
C ILE A 86 -15.56 3.71 -0.61
N ILE A 87 -14.58 3.28 -1.39
CA ILE A 87 -13.51 4.12 -1.91
C ILE A 87 -13.48 4.06 -3.43
N LEU A 88 -13.24 5.21 -4.05
CA LEU A 88 -12.82 5.37 -5.44
C LEU A 88 -11.40 5.95 -5.45
N LEU A 89 -10.49 5.26 -6.12
CA LEU A 89 -9.10 5.60 -6.28
C LEU A 89 -8.82 5.78 -7.78
N ARG A 90 -8.45 6.96 -8.27
CA ARG A 90 -8.21 7.21 -9.70
C ARG A 90 -6.74 7.46 -10.00
N ASP A 91 -6.31 6.94 -11.15
CA ASP A 91 -4.94 7.06 -11.69
C ASP A 91 -3.86 6.61 -10.69
N ALA A 92 -4.12 5.54 -9.92
CA ALA A 92 -3.14 4.99 -8.99
C ALA A 92 -2.13 4.12 -9.73
N ARG A 93 -0.83 4.37 -9.51
CA ARG A 93 0.25 3.64 -10.17
C ARG A 93 0.50 2.30 -9.49
N VAL A 94 0.53 1.21 -10.26
CA VAL A 94 0.91 -0.11 -9.74
C VAL A 94 2.40 -0.13 -9.38
N ILE A 95 2.71 -0.40 -8.12
CA ILE A 95 4.08 -0.50 -7.58
C ILE A 95 4.57 -1.94 -7.61
N SER A 96 3.74 -2.88 -7.17
CA SER A 96 4.08 -4.30 -7.10
C SER A 96 2.83 -5.17 -7.09
N ILE A 97 2.96 -6.40 -7.57
CA ILE A 97 1.89 -7.40 -7.58
C ILE A 97 2.40 -8.65 -6.85
N ILE A 98 1.68 -9.11 -5.82
CA ILE A 98 2.04 -10.30 -5.05
C ILE A 98 0.78 -11.15 -4.84
N GLY A 99 0.67 -12.26 -5.57
CA GLY A 99 -0.55 -13.08 -5.55
C GLY A 99 -1.76 -12.24 -5.97
N ASN A 100 -2.76 -12.14 -5.09
CA ASN A 100 -3.98 -11.35 -5.32
C ASN A 100 -3.92 -9.94 -4.71
N ASP A 101 -2.79 -9.53 -4.15
CA ASP A 101 -2.62 -8.19 -3.59
C ASP A 101 -1.80 -7.32 -4.58
N ILE A 102 -2.40 -6.23 -5.05
CA ILE A 102 -1.76 -5.19 -5.85
C ILE A 102 -1.40 -4.03 -4.92
N ARG A 103 -0.14 -3.66 -4.85
CA ARG A 103 0.30 -2.45 -4.16
C ARG A 103 0.27 -1.30 -5.15
N VAL A 104 -0.45 -0.24 -4.83
CA VAL A 104 -0.54 0.96 -5.67
C VAL A 104 -0.07 2.21 -4.94
N GLY A 105 0.45 3.16 -5.70
CA GLY A 105 0.96 4.43 -5.22
C GLY A 105 0.27 5.61 -5.91
N MET A 106 0.07 6.69 -5.15
CA MET A 106 -0.34 7.97 -5.68
C MET A 106 0.56 9.05 -5.12
N LYS A 107 0.85 10.06 -5.94
CA LYS A 107 1.66 11.19 -5.55
C LYS A 107 0.90 12.49 -5.76
N TRP A 108 0.75 13.26 -4.69
CA TRP A 108 0.17 14.59 -4.71
C TRP A 108 1.21 15.61 -4.28
N ASP A 109 1.78 16.33 -5.24
CA ASP A 109 2.88 17.28 -5.02
C ASP A 109 4.05 16.61 -4.23
N ARG A 110 4.13 16.86 -2.92
CA ARG A 110 5.15 16.33 -2.02
C ARG A 110 4.70 15.13 -1.18
N ALA A 111 3.43 14.75 -1.23
CA ALA A 111 2.88 13.65 -0.46
C ALA A 111 2.79 12.38 -1.30
N ASP A 112 3.28 11.26 -0.75
CA ASP A 112 3.20 9.94 -1.35
C ASP A 112 2.22 9.08 -0.53
N PHE A 113 1.26 8.45 -1.20
CA PHE A 113 0.27 7.56 -0.60
C PHE A 113 0.40 6.17 -1.19
N SER A 114 0.40 5.15 -0.34
CA SER A 114 0.39 3.75 -0.75
C SER A 114 -0.85 3.04 -0.26
N TRP A 115 -1.44 2.22 -1.12
CA TRP A 115 -2.61 1.41 -0.83
C TRP A 115 -2.36 -0.04 -1.22
N ARG A 116 -2.98 -0.96 -0.50
CA ARG A 116 -3.02 -2.37 -0.88
C ARG A 116 -4.41 -2.70 -1.41
N VAL A 117 -4.47 -3.08 -2.66
CA VAL A 117 -5.70 -3.46 -3.36
C VAL A 117 -5.74 -4.98 -3.40
N ARG A 118 -6.66 -5.57 -2.66
CA ARG A 118 -6.88 -7.01 -2.63
C ARG A 118 -7.93 -7.40 -3.67
N ILE A 119 -7.57 -8.31 -4.56
CA ILE A 119 -8.48 -8.92 -5.51
C ILE A 119 -9.27 -10.01 -4.78
N SER A 120 -10.59 -9.87 -4.76
CA SER A 120 -11.48 -10.77 -4.03
C SER A 120 -11.68 -12.07 -4.82
N PRO A 121 -11.37 -13.25 -4.27
CA PRO A 121 -11.72 -14.53 -4.89
C PRO A 121 -13.19 -14.93 -4.63
N SER A 122 -14.02 -14.01 -4.10
CA SER A 122 -15.42 -14.28 -3.75
C SER A 122 -16.27 -14.64 -4.98
N SER A 123 -17.48 -15.17 -4.75
CA SER A 123 -18.39 -15.62 -5.81
C SER A 123 -18.82 -14.52 -6.80
N ILE A 124 -18.71 -13.24 -6.41
CA ILE A 124 -18.95 -12.09 -7.29
C ILE A 124 -17.66 -11.66 -8.01
N GLY A 125 -16.49 -11.92 -7.42
CA GLY A 125 -15.17 -11.59 -7.95
C GLY A 125 -14.91 -10.09 -8.06
N THR A 126 -13.66 -9.73 -8.32
CA THR A 126 -13.31 -8.38 -8.78
C THR A 126 -13.54 -8.30 -10.30
N ALA A 127 -14.27 -7.29 -10.76
CA ALA A 127 -14.47 -7.05 -12.19
C ALA A 127 -13.35 -6.16 -12.75
N PHE A 128 -12.74 -6.61 -13.85
CA PHE A 128 -11.69 -5.86 -14.55
C PHE A 128 -12.27 -5.25 -15.85
N VAL A 129 -12.04 -3.95 -16.05
CA VAL A 129 -12.66 -3.18 -17.13
C VAL A 129 -11.59 -2.42 -17.91
N GLU A 130 -11.60 -2.53 -19.23
CA GLU A 130 -10.73 -1.74 -20.10
C GLU A 130 -11.38 -0.39 -20.47
N PRO A 131 -10.62 0.70 -20.74
CA PRO A 131 -11.17 2.01 -21.07
C PRO A 131 -12.20 2.01 -22.20
N LYS A 132 -12.08 1.08 -23.17
CA LYS A 132 -12.91 0.98 -24.37
C LYS A 132 -14.05 -0.04 -24.25
N ASN A 133 -14.47 -0.38 -23.02
CA ASN A 133 -15.46 -1.43 -22.71
C ASN A 133 -14.99 -2.85 -23.10
N GLY A 134 -13.68 -3.06 -23.22
CA GLY A 134 -13.09 -4.39 -23.32
C GLY A 134 -13.19 -5.13 -21.99
N LYS A 135 -13.26 -6.47 -22.05
CA LYS A 135 -13.00 -7.31 -20.89
C LYS A 135 -11.50 -7.30 -20.65
N ALA A 136 -11.08 -6.90 -19.46
CA ALA A 136 -9.71 -7.07 -19.00
C ALA A 136 -9.65 -8.22 -18.00
N GLY A 137 -8.45 -8.72 -17.74
CA GLY A 137 -8.14 -9.67 -16.69
C GLY A 137 -7.18 -9.07 -15.65
N PHE A 138 -6.91 -9.85 -14.61
CA PHE A 138 -5.88 -9.49 -13.62
C PHE A 138 -4.48 -9.58 -14.23
N GLU A 139 -4.29 -10.52 -15.14
CA GLU A 139 -3.08 -10.78 -15.90
C GLU A 139 -2.66 -9.63 -16.83
N ASP A 140 -3.59 -8.73 -17.17
CA ASP A 140 -3.32 -7.57 -18.00
C ASP A 140 -2.67 -6.43 -17.21
N ILE A 141 -2.69 -6.50 -15.87
CA ILE A 141 -2.12 -5.47 -14.99
C ILE A 141 -0.63 -5.69 -14.83
N GLN A 142 0.15 -4.65 -15.14
CA GLN A 142 1.60 -4.64 -15.01
C GLN A 142 2.07 -3.58 -14.01
N VAL A 143 3.27 -3.79 -13.47
CA VAL A 143 3.93 -2.79 -12.64
C VAL A 143 4.23 -1.56 -13.49
N GLY A 144 3.81 -0.39 -13.01
CA GLY A 144 3.91 0.88 -13.72
C GLY A 144 2.59 1.38 -14.31
N ASP A 145 1.60 0.50 -14.49
CA ASP A 145 0.29 0.88 -15.02
C ASP A 145 -0.44 1.86 -14.09
N LEU A 146 -1.33 2.66 -14.68
CA LEU A 146 -2.24 3.52 -13.94
C LEU A 146 -3.61 2.84 -13.90
N ILE A 147 -4.11 2.58 -12.70
CA ILE A 147 -5.40 1.92 -12.53
C ILE A 147 -6.36 2.79 -11.72
N THR A 148 -7.65 2.64 -12.01
CA THR A 148 -8.74 3.15 -11.19
C THR A 148 -9.36 2.00 -10.41
N VAL A 149 -9.46 2.12 -9.09
CA VAL A 149 -9.98 1.08 -8.21
C VAL A 149 -11.23 1.58 -7.51
N THR A 150 -12.28 0.78 -7.50
CA THR A 150 -13.45 0.97 -6.63
C THR A 150 -13.61 -0.24 -5.74
N GLY A 151 -13.80 -0.03 -4.44
CA GLY A 151 -13.88 -1.12 -3.48
C GLY A 151 -14.29 -0.65 -2.10
N LYS A 152 -14.11 -1.52 -1.11
CA LYS A 152 -14.39 -1.22 0.29
C LYS A 152 -13.11 -1.26 1.11
N ILE A 153 -12.88 -0.26 1.95
CA ILE A 153 -11.77 -0.27 2.89
C ILE A 153 -12.06 -1.32 3.97
N THR A 154 -11.14 -2.26 4.15
CA THR A 154 -11.25 -3.37 5.13
C THR A 154 -10.29 -3.22 6.31
N SER A 155 -9.23 -2.44 6.13
CA SER A 155 -8.27 -2.13 7.19
C SER A 155 -7.75 -0.71 7.03
N SER A 156 -7.54 -0.03 8.15
CA SER A 156 -6.88 1.27 8.23
C SER A 156 -5.48 1.11 8.78
N GLY A 157 -4.55 1.96 8.36
CA GLY A 157 -3.14 1.90 8.75
C GLY A 157 -2.27 2.76 7.84
N ALA A 158 -0.95 2.58 7.93
CA ALA A 158 0.00 3.27 7.05
C ALA A 158 -0.18 2.89 5.56
N GLU A 159 -0.72 1.70 5.31
CA GLU A 159 -1.10 1.21 3.99
C GLU A 159 -2.50 0.59 4.07
N PRO A 160 -3.57 1.37 3.84
CA PRO A 160 -4.93 0.88 3.95
C PRO A 160 -5.20 -0.22 2.91
N ILE A 161 -6.09 -1.15 3.28
CA ILE A 161 -6.44 -2.29 2.43
C ILE A 161 -7.82 -2.07 1.82
N ILE A 162 -7.90 -2.14 0.50
CA ILE A 162 -9.12 -2.03 -0.30
C ILE A 162 -9.47 -3.43 -0.80
N ASP A 163 -10.65 -3.95 -0.46
CA ASP A 163 -11.23 -5.12 -1.12
C ASP A 163 -11.89 -4.66 -2.42
N ALA A 164 -11.29 -5.01 -3.55
CA ALA A 164 -11.62 -4.44 -4.85
C ALA A 164 -12.89 -5.07 -5.44
N GLN A 165 -13.82 -4.22 -5.84
CA GLN A 165 -15.00 -4.63 -6.60
C GLN A 165 -14.80 -4.39 -8.10
N PHE A 166 -14.21 -3.25 -8.45
CA PHE A 166 -13.88 -2.89 -9.83
C PHE A 166 -12.44 -2.40 -9.92
N VAL A 167 -11.74 -2.86 -10.95
CA VAL A 167 -10.43 -2.36 -11.35
C VAL A 167 -10.50 -1.98 -12.83
N ARG A 168 -10.19 -0.74 -13.14
CA ARG A 168 -10.13 -0.24 -14.51
C ARG A 168 -8.69 0.09 -14.86
N LEU A 169 -8.21 -0.45 -15.98
CA LEU A 169 -6.88 -0.17 -16.53
C LEU A 169 -6.90 1.13 -17.36
#